data_AF-A0A4Q4C784-F1
#
_entry.id   AF-A0A4Q4C784-F1
#
_cell.length_a   1.000
_cell.length_b   1.000
_cell.length_c   1.000
_cell.angle_alpha   90.00
_cell.angle_beta   90.00
_cell.angle_gamma   90.00
#
_symmetry.space_group_name_H-M   'P 1'
#
loop_
_entity.id
_entity.type
_entity.pdbx_description
1 polymer ?
#
loop_
_entity_poly.entity_id
_entity_poly.type
_entity_poly.pdbx_seq_one_letter_code
_entity_poly.pdbx_strand_id
1 'polypeptide(L)'
;MDDPDLSARKHLAGSDPAFPARREEAWGRIVAALDGVLGPAGFVLTRTTWNKVTAAGKSAVHLQRDRYGWDVRIVLRFVTPSGEVPDHPDWPGGEDVTLAEFFEQAVGDPGTLAFVDVLDRPECLELAATILREQVLPWFEALHAES
;
A
#
# COMPACT_ATOMS: atom_id res chain seq x y z
N MET A 1 -6.26 17.27 3.03
CA MET A 1 -7.12 18.20 2.24
C MET A 1 -7.52 17.43 1.01
N ASP A 2 -8.82 17.28 0.72
CA ASP A 2 -9.25 16.59 -0.50
C ASP A 2 -8.68 17.33 -1.71
N ASP A 3 -7.99 16.60 -2.59
CA ASP A 3 -7.49 17.13 -3.86
C ASP A 3 -8.71 17.39 -4.79
N PRO A 4 -9.13 18.66 -4.98
CA PRO A 4 -10.31 18.96 -5.81
C PRO A 4 -10.08 18.54 -7.27
N ASP A 5 -8.82 18.47 -7.72
CA ASP A 5 -8.46 18.01 -9.06
C ASP A 5 -8.63 16.50 -9.20
N LEU A 6 -8.48 15.73 -8.11
CA LEU A 6 -8.76 14.29 -8.12
C LEU A 6 -10.26 14.02 -8.31
N SER A 7 -11.14 14.79 -7.66
CA SER A 7 -12.60 14.64 -7.82
C SER A 7 -13.03 14.91 -9.27
N ALA A 8 -12.49 15.97 -9.89
CA ALA A 8 -12.75 16.29 -11.29
C ALA A 8 -12.24 15.19 -12.24
N ARG A 9 -11.04 14.66 -12.00
CA ARG A 9 -10.46 13.55 -12.79
C ARG A 9 -11.28 12.26 -12.66
N LYS A 10 -11.73 11.89 -11.45
CA LYS A 10 -12.65 10.75 -11.24
C LYS A 10 -13.98 10.95 -11.97
N HIS A 11 -14.55 12.16 -11.93
CA HIS A 11 -15.80 12.46 -12.63
C HIS A 11 -15.67 12.30 -14.15
N LEU A 12 -14.59 12.83 -14.75
CA LEU A 12 -14.30 12.66 -16.19
C LEU A 12 -14.12 11.19 -16.55
N ALA A 13 -13.35 10.45 -15.76
CA ALA A 13 -13.11 9.02 -15.95
C ALA A 13 -14.40 8.18 -15.82
N GLY A 14 -15.38 8.60 -15.01
CA GLY A 14 -16.67 7.92 -14.87
C GLY A 14 -17.54 7.93 -16.13
N SER A 15 -17.27 8.87 -17.05
CA SER A 15 -17.93 8.92 -18.35
C SER A 15 -17.10 8.31 -19.48
N ASP A 16 -15.87 7.85 -19.20
CA ASP A 16 -14.97 7.24 -20.17
C ASP A 16 -15.23 5.73 -20.29
N PRO A 17 -15.71 5.23 -21.45
CA PRO A 17 -15.96 3.81 -21.65
C PRO A 17 -14.68 2.95 -21.59
N ALA A 18 -13.49 3.56 -21.75
CA ALA A 18 -12.20 2.86 -21.62
C ALA A 18 -11.76 2.72 -20.15
N PHE A 19 -12.38 3.44 -19.21
CA PHE A 19 -11.95 3.47 -17.81
C PHE A 19 -11.87 2.08 -17.16
N PRO A 20 -12.80 1.13 -17.37
CA PRO A 20 -12.67 -0.21 -16.79
C PRO A 20 -11.38 -0.93 -17.20
N ALA A 21 -10.95 -0.82 -18.46
CA ALA A 21 -9.71 -1.42 -18.93
C ALA A 21 -8.48 -0.71 -18.34
N ARG A 22 -8.51 0.62 -18.32
CA ARG A 22 -7.47 1.46 -17.70
C ARG A 22 -7.31 1.15 -16.20
N ARG A 23 -8.41 0.88 -15.50
CA ARG A 23 -8.39 0.48 -14.09
C ARG A 23 -7.65 -0.84 -13.88
N GLU A 24 -7.92 -1.86 -14.70
CA GLU A 24 -7.22 -3.14 -14.58
C GLU A 24 -5.74 -3.00 -14.99
N GLU A 25 -5.42 -2.14 -15.95
CA GLU A 25 -4.03 -1.80 -16.27
C GLU A 25 -3.31 -1.14 -15.09
N ALA A 26 -3.92 -0.12 -14.48
CA ALA A 26 -3.40 0.56 -13.30
C ALA A 26 -3.19 -0.42 -12.14
N TRP A 27 -4.16 -1.30 -11.91
CA TRP A 27 -4.04 -2.38 -10.92
C TRP A 27 -2.82 -3.28 -11.20
N GLY A 28 -2.63 -3.69 -12.46
CA GLY A 28 -1.47 -4.49 -12.86
C GLY A 28 -0.13 -3.79 -12.58
N ARG A 29 -0.05 -2.47 -12.86
CA ARG A 29 1.15 -1.67 -12.56
C ARG A 29 1.42 -1.57 -11.06
N ILE A 30 0.39 -1.36 -10.24
CA ILE A 30 0.52 -1.32 -8.78
C ILE A 30 1.04 -2.66 -8.26
N VAL A 31 0.43 -3.77 -8.67
CA VAL A 31 0.85 -5.11 -8.23
C VAL A 31 2.29 -5.38 -8.63
N ALA A 32 2.68 -5.09 -9.88
CA ALA A 32 4.04 -5.31 -10.35
C ALA A 32 5.09 -4.47 -9.60
N ALA A 33 4.77 -3.20 -9.32
CA ALA A 33 5.69 -2.31 -8.60
C ALA A 33 5.88 -2.74 -7.13
N LEU A 34 4.80 -3.09 -6.43
CA LEU A 34 4.87 -3.58 -5.06
C LEU A 34 5.59 -4.93 -4.99
N ASP A 35 5.30 -5.84 -5.92
CA ASP A 35 5.97 -7.15 -5.98
C ASP A 35 7.47 -7.03 -6.25
N GLY A 36 7.88 -6.07 -7.11
CA GLY A 36 9.28 -5.75 -7.35
C GLY A 36 10.04 -5.24 -6.12
N VAL A 37 9.34 -4.78 -5.08
CA VAL A 37 9.93 -4.38 -3.79
C VAL A 37 9.83 -5.52 -2.77
N LEU A 38 8.63 -6.10 -2.62
CA LEU A 38 8.29 -7.05 -1.55
C LEU A 38 8.80 -8.47 -1.82
N GLY A 39 8.78 -8.91 -3.09
CA GLY A 39 9.25 -10.23 -3.50
C GLY A 39 10.72 -10.47 -3.13
N PRO A 40 11.65 -9.57 -3.52
CA PRO A 40 13.06 -9.66 -3.10
C PRO A 40 13.27 -9.64 -1.58
N ALA A 41 12.36 -9.02 -0.82
CA ALA A 41 12.39 -8.98 0.65
C ALA A 41 11.80 -10.24 1.32
N GLY A 42 11.37 -11.23 0.53
CA GLY A 42 10.88 -12.52 0.98
C GLY A 42 9.38 -12.55 1.29
N PHE A 43 8.61 -11.54 0.88
CA PHE A 43 7.15 -11.60 0.98
C PHE A 43 6.56 -12.41 -0.17
N VAL A 44 5.50 -13.15 0.11
CA VAL A 44 4.77 -13.95 -0.88
C VAL A 44 3.39 -13.34 -1.11
N LEU A 45 3.08 -13.02 -2.38
CA LEU A 45 1.77 -12.54 -2.78
C LEU A 45 0.73 -13.67 -2.77
N THR A 46 -0.34 -13.49 -2.01
CA THR A 46 -1.55 -14.31 -2.06
C THR A 46 -2.76 -13.42 -2.31
N ARG A 47 -3.39 -13.58 -3.48
CA ARG A 47 -4.48 -12.71 -3.97
C ARG A 47 -4.05 -11.24 -4.07
N THR A 48 -4.29 -10.47 -3.02
CA THR A 48 -4.00 -9.03 -2.95
C THR A 48 -3.20 -8.65 -1.70
N THR A 49 -2.60 -9.65 -1.04
CA THR A 49 -1.82 -9.47 0.19
C THR A 49 -0.47 -10.15 0.05
N TRP A 50 0.59 -9.39 0.25
CA TRP A 50 1.95 -9.90 0.44
C TRP A 50 2.15 -10.24 1.90
N ASN A 51 2.67 -11.44 2.20
CA ASN A 51 2.88 -11.89 3.57
C ASN A 51 4.31 -12.39 3.76
N LYS A 52 4.89 -12.10 4.93
CA LYS A 52 6.16 -12.66 5.39
C LYS A 52 5.94 -13.20 6.81
N VAL A 53 6.33 -14.45 7.03
CA VAL A 53 6.18 -15.13 8.33
C VAL A 53 7.56 -15.49 8.85
N THR A 54 7.82 -15.20 10.11
CA THR A 54 9.03 -15.54 10.85
C THR A 54 8.65 -16.11 12.22
N ALA A 55 9.64 -16.50 13.02
CA ALA A 55 9.40 -16.90 14.41
C ALA A 55 8.83 -15.76 15.29
N ALA A 56 9.12 -14.51 14.92
CA ALA A 56 8.64 -13.31 15.60
C ALA A 56 7.18 -12.96 15.30
N GLY A 57 6.62 -13.49 14.20
CA GLY A 57 5.26 -13.18 13.79
C GLY A 57 5.09 -13.09 12.28
N LYS A 58 4.07 -12.36 11.86
CA LYS A 58 3.67 -12.22 10.46
C LYS A 58 3.49 -10.75 10.08
N SER A 59 4.26 -10.30 9.11
CA SER A 59 4.08 -9.03 8.41
C SER A 59 3.21 -9.21 7.17
N ALA A 60 2.33 -8.25 6.91
CA ALA A 60 1.50 -8.23 5.72
C ALA A 60 1.35 -6.83 5.13
N VAL A 61 1.34 -6.78 3.79
CA VAL A 61 1.01 -5.60 3.00
C VAL A 61 -0.19 -5.95 2.13
N HIS A 62 -1.31 -5.26 2.28
CA HIS A 62 -2.56 -5.54 1.58
C HIS A 62 -3.03 -4.34 0.77
N LEU A 63 -3.52 -4.63 -0.45
CA LEU A 63 -4.22 -3.66 -1.29
C LEU A 63 -5.72 -3.67 -1.00
N GLN A 64 -6.20 -2.65 -0.28
CA GLN A 64 -7.60 -2.45 0.02
C GLN A 64 -8.21 -1.52 -1.03
N ARG A 65 -9.04 -2.07 -1.94
CA ARG A 65 -9.79 -1.26 -2.91
C ARG A 65 -10.86 -0.45 -2.19
N ASP A 66 -11.07 0.79 -2.62
CA ASP A 66 -12.19 1.58 -2.13
C ASP A 66 -13.54 1.00 -2.62
N ARG A 67 -14.64 1.35 -1.93
CA ARG A 67 -16.00 0.84 -2.19
C ARG A 67 -16.57 1.18 -3.58
N TYR A 68 -16.08 2.24 -4.18
CA TYR A 68 -16.46 2.81 -5.47
C TYR A 68 -15.49 2.41 -6.59
N GLY A 69 -14.35 1.79 -6.28
CA GLY A 69 -13.40 1.24 -7.23
C GLY A 69 -12.56 2.27 -7.98
N TRP A 70 -12.29 3.44 -7.37
CA TRP A 70 -11.50 4.52 -7.97
C TRP A 70 -10.04 4.50 -7.57
N ASP A 71 -9.76 4.00 -6.38
CA ASP A 71 -8.47 3.97 -5.75
C ASP A 71 -8.28 2.70 -4.91
N VAL A 72 -7.02 2.53 -4.51
CA VAL A 72 -6.59 1.47 -3.62
C VAL A 72 -5.71 2.06 -2.53
N ARG A 73 -5.92 1.61 -1.30
CA ARG A 73 -5.07 1.93 -0.17
C ARG A 73 -4.10 0.80 0.12
N ILE A 74 -2.85 1.15 0.42
CA ILE A 74 -1.83 0.22 0.90
C ILE A 74 -1.92 0.16 2.43
N VAL A 75 -2.29 -1.00 2.94
CA VAL A 75 -2.46 -1.28 4.37
C VAL A 75 -1.38 -2.25 4.84
N LEU A 76 -0.80 -1.95 5.99
CA LEU A 76 0.28 -2.67 6.64
C LEU A 76 -0.26 -3.31 7.92
N ARG A 77 0.16 -4.55 8.17
CA ARG A 77 -0.22 -5.30 9.38
C ARG A 77 0.97 -6.09 9.89
N PHE A 78 1.13 -6.14 11.20
CA PHE A 78 1.99 -7.08 11.90
C PHE A 78 1.17 -7.80 12.96
N VAL A 79 1.33 -9.11 13.07
CA VAL A 79 0.76 -9.90 14.17
C VAL A 79 1.84 -10.78 14.78
N THR A 80 1.83 -10.94 16.10
CA THR A 80 2.68 -11.88 16.84
C THR A 80 2.40 -13.34 16.43
N PRO A 81 3.18 -14.33 16.89
CA PRO A 81 2.92 -15.74 16.59
C PRO A 81 1.58 -16.25 17.16
N SER A 82 1.09 -15.63 18.25
CA SER A 82 -0.25 -15.88 18.81
C SER A 82 -1.37 -15.24 17.97
N GLY A 83 -1.04 -14.39 17.00
CA GLY A 83 -1.99 -13.66 16.16
C GLY A 83 -2.47 -12.36 16.78
N GLU A 84 -1.78 -11.86 17.80
CA GLU A 84 -2.13 -10.62 18.51
C GLU A 84 -1.42 -9.42 17.88
N VAL A 85 -1.95 -8.23 18.12
CA VAL A 85 -1.28 -6.96 17.80
C VAL A 85 -0.01 -6.86 18.66
N PRO A 86 1.15 -6.50 18.09
CA PRO A 86 2.38 -6.41 18.87
C PRO A 86 2.28 -5.27 19.90
N ASP A 87 2.73 -5.55 21.13
CA ASP A 87 2.98 -4.53 22.14
C ASP A 87 4.42 -4.02 21.97
N HIS A 88 4.64 -3.19 20.95
CA HIS A 88 5.96 -2.69 20.55
C HIS A 88 5.94 -1.17 20.38
N PRO A 89 6.96 -0.42 20.84
CA PRO A 89 6.99 1.04 20.75
C PRO A 89 6.92 1.57 19.32
N ASP A 90 7.51 0.85 18.36
CA ASP A 90 7.44 1.21 16.94
C ASP A 90 6.11 0.81 16.29
N TRP A 91 5.22 0.11 16.99
CA TRP A 91 3.86 -0.14 16.49
C TRP A 91 2.92 0.96 17.00
N PRO A 92 2.34 1.79 16.12
CA PRO A 92 1.54 2.96 16.53
C PRO A 92 0.20 2.59 17.20
N GLY A 93 -0.10 1.30 17.35
CA GLY A 93 -1.35 0.77 17.92
C GLY A 93 -2.37 0.39 16.84
N GLY A 94 -3.34 -0.45 17.22
CA GLY A 94 -4.38 -0.97 16.31
C GLY A 94 -3.95 -2.17 15.46
N GLU A 95 -4.88 -2.76 14.71
CA GLU A 95 -4.60 -3.94 13.88
C GLU A 95 -3.93 -3.59 12.55
N ASP A 96 -4.18 -2.39 12.03
CA ASP A 96 -3.77 -1.95 10.68
C ASP A 96 -3.15 -0.56 10.73
N VAL A 97 -2.04 -0.42 10.00
CA VAL A 97 -1.33 0.84 9.78
C VAL A 97 -1.40 1.15 8.29
N THR A 98 -1.78 2.37 7.91
CA THR A 98 -1.79 2.73 6.49
C THR A 98 -0.41 3.20 6.06
N LEU A 99 -0.02 2.98 4.80
CA LEU A 99 1.27 3.49 4.32
C LEU A 99 1.39 5.02 4.55
N ALA A 100 0.26 5.74 4.57
CA ALA A 100 0.14 7.17 4.84
C ALA A 100 0.89 7.64 6.11
N GLU A 101 1.05 6.78 7.11
CA GLU A 101 1.75 7.09 8.36
C GLU A 101 3.26 7.29 8.18
N PHE A 102 3.84 6.81 7.08
CA PHE A 102 5.27 6.92 6.77
C PHE A 102 5.61 8.17 5.93
N PHE A 103 4.68 9.12 5.78
CA PHE A 103 4.86 10.31 4.96
C PHE A 103 4.98 11.57 5.81
N GLU A 104 6.19 12.10 5.96
CA GLU A 104 6.44 13.32 6.75
C GLU A 104 5.94 14.62 6.07
N GLN A 105 5.80 14.65 4.73
CA GLN A 105 5.58 15.91 3.98
C GLN A 105 4.68 15.78 2.73
N ALA A 106 3.77 14.80 2.66
CA ALA A 106 2.98 14.64 1.44
C ALA A 106 1.85 15.69 1.31
N VAL A 107 1.77 16.35 0.15
CA VAL A 107 0.67 17.26 -0.26
C VAL A 107 -0.66 16.48 -0.49
N GLY A 108 -0.67 15.16 -0.31
CA GLY A 108 -1.82 14.25 -0.40
C GLY A 108 -1.58 12.96 0.41
N ASP A 109 -2.43 11.94 0.23
CA ASP A 109 -2.23 10.58 0.81
C ASP A 109 -1.63 9.62 -0.25
N PRO A 110 -0.31 9.53 -0.37
CA PRO A 110 0.40 8.61 -1.25
C PRO A 110 0.28 7.13 -0.85
N GLY A 111 -0.29 6.82 0.31
CA GLY A 111 -0.76 5.47 0.63
C GLY A 111 -2.05 5.10 -0.10
N THR A 112 -2.74 6.07 -0.71
CA THR A 112 -3.96 5.89 -1.50
C THR A 112 -3.68 6.22 -2.98
N LEU A 113 -3.69 5.20 -3.84
CA LEU A 113 -3.37 5.30 -5.25
C LEU A 113 -4.66 5.28 -6.08
N ALA A 114 -5.02 6.44 -6.66
CA ALA A 114 -6.09 6.51 -7.64
C ALA A 114 -5.66 5.87 -8.96
N PHE A 115 -6.52 5.02 -9.53
CA PHE A 115 -6.18 4.27 -10.75
C PHE A 115 -5.91 5.18 -11.95
N VAL A 116 -6.62 6.31 -12.04
CA VAL A 116 -6.36 7.34 -13.06
C VAL A 116 -4.97 7.95 -12.90
N ASP A 117 -4.54 8.19 -11.65
CA ASP A 117 -3.26 8.82 -11.35
C ASP A 117 -2.09 7.87 -11.57
N VAL A 118 -2.25 6.58 -11.33
CA VAL A 118 -1.19 5.59 -11.58
C VAL A 118 -0.77 5.56 -13.06
N LEU A 119 -1.70 5.87 -13.97
CA LEU A 119 -1.40 5.91 -15.41
C LEU A 119 -0.90 7.28 -15.85
N ASP A 120 -1.52 8.35 -15.35
CA ASP A 120 -1.24 9.72 -15.82
C ASP A 120 -0.06 10.37 -15.07
N ARG A 121 0.26 9.87 -13.86
CA ARG A 121 1.27 10.37 -12.93
C ARG A 121 2.02 9.20 -12.26
N PRO A 122 2.84 8.44 -13.01
CA PRO A 122 3.52 7.25 -12.49
C PRO A 122 4.40 7.52 -11.26
N GLU A 123 4.84 8.76 -11.06
CA GLU A 123 5.62 9.20 -9.90
C GLU A 123 4.91 8.94 -8.56
N CYS A 124 3.57 8.88 -8.52
CA CYS A 124 2.85 8.56 -7.30
C CYS A 124 3.09 7.10 -6.87
N LEU A 125 3.18 6.19 -7.84
CA LEU A 125 3.48 4.78 -7.62
C LEU A 125 4.95 4.59 -7.26
N GLU A 126 5.85 5.33 -7.91
CA GLU A 126 7.28 5.30 -7.59
C GLU A 126 7.55 5.77 -6.16
N LEU A 127 6.87 6.83 -5.71
CA LEU A 127 6.97 7.31 -4.34
C LEU A 127 6.49 6.25 -3.32
N ALA A 128 5.33 5.63 -3.57
CA ALA A 128 4.81 4.57 -2.71
C ALA A 128 5.78 3.38 -2.64
N ALA A 129 6.34 2.96 -3.78
CA ALA A 129 7.32 1.87 -3.84
C ALA A 129 8.64 2.22 -3.13
N THR A 130 9.07 3.48 -3.21
CA THR A 130 10.27 3.98 -2.54
C THR A 130 10.11 3.92 -1.04
N ILE A 131 8.97 4.36 -0.50
CA ILE A 131 8.73 4.36 0.95
C ILE A 131 8.53 2.96 1.50
N LEU A 132 7.87 2.09 0.71
CA LEU A 132 7.79 0.67 1.04
C LEU A 132 9.20 0.08 1.19
N ARG A 133 10.12 0.42 0.28
CA ARG A 133 11.50 -0.08 0.28
C ARG A 133 12.35 0.51 1.41
N GLU A 134 12.31 1.83 1.57
CA GLU A 134 13.29 2.56 2.38
C GLU A 134 12.85 2.76 3.83
N GLN A 135 11.55 2.65 4.13
CA GLN A 135 11.02 2.88 5.47
C GLN A 135 10.26 1.66 6.01
N VAL A 136 9.29 1.14 5.27
CA VAL A 136 8.43 0.05 5.77
C VAL A 136 9.18 -1.27 5.89
N LEU A 137 10.00 -1.63 4.90
CA LEU A 137 10.78 -2.87 4.98
C LEU A 137 11.74 -2.88 6.18
N PRO A 138 12.59 -1.85 6.41
CA PRO A 138 13.40 -1.76 7.62
C PRO A 138 12.58 -1.80 8.92
N TRP A 139 11.41 -1.17 8.94
CA TRP A 139 10.53 -1.19 10.09
C TRP A 139 9.97 -2.60 10.38
N PHE A 140 9.52 -3.33 9.36
CA PHE A 140 9.14 -4.75 9.53
C PHE A 140 10.31 -5.63 9.94
N GLU A 141 11.52 -5.35 9.47
CA GLU A 141 12.72 -6.06 9.90
C GLU A 141 13.01 -5.85 11.38
N ALA A 142 12.88 -4.62 11.90
CA ALA A 142 13.01 -4.33 13.33
C ALA A 142 11.99 -5.12 14.15
N LEU A 143 10.71 -5.10 13.75
CA LEU A 143 9.64 -5.88 14.40
C LEU A 143 9.90 -7.39 14.39
N HIS A 144 10.61 -7.89 13.37
CA HIS A 144 10.97 -9.31 13.27
C HIS A 144 12.26 -9.66 14.03
N ALA A 145 13.11 -8.69 14.38
CA ALA A 145 14.39 -8.92 15.04
C ALA A 145 14.27 -9.03 16.58
N GLU A 146 13.22 -8.45 17.18
CA GLU A 146 13.06 -8.34 18.64
C GLU A 146 12.21 -9.46 19.28
N SER A 147 12.23 -10.69 18.75
CA SER A 147 11.54 -11.86 19.36
C SER A 147 12.48 -12.95 19.85
#